data_AF-A0A4C2AD19-F1
#
_entry.id   AF-A0A4C2AD19-F1
#
_cell.length_a   1.000
_cell.length_b   1.000
_cell.length_c   1.000
_cell.angle_alpha   90.00
_cell.angle_beta   90.00
_cell.angle_gamma   90.00
#
_symmetry.space_group_name_H-M   'P 1'
#
loop_
_entity.id
_entity.type
_entity.pdbx_description
1 polymer ?
#
loop_
_entity_poly.entity_id
_entity_poly.type
_entity_poly.pdbx_seq_one_letter_code
_entity_poly.pdbx_strand_id
1 'polypeptide(L)'
;MPSETMMLPNSQKSGQPTSGSEWEGETSMPKLFSQNELSDLTRDLNSSKKGSELLASRLKEKNLLAPTVIITTYRTRESELLQFFCENEELVYCNDIAKLLLDMGLEEYNPTEWRLLLIVVKEV
;
A
#
# COMPACT_ATOMS: atom_id res chain seq x y z
N MET A 1 -89.81 -2.46 17.66
CA MET A 1 -88.93 -3.60 17.98
C MET A 1 -88.36 -4.13 16.67
N PRO A 2 -87.09 -4.52 16.57
CA PRO A 2 -85.98 -4.27 17.50
C PRO A 2 -84.72 -3.72 16.82
N SER A 3 -83.85 -3.18 17.67
CA SER A 3 -82.43 -2.98 17.46
C SER A 3 -81.73 -4.33 17.31
N GLU A 4 -80.72 -4.42 16.45
CA GLU A 4 -79.48 -5.17 16.68
C GLU A 4 -78.61 -5.11 15.42
N THR A 5 -77.38 -4.61 15.54
CA THR A 5 -76.25 -5.11 14.75
C THR A 5 -74.99 -4.88 15.56
N MET A 6 -74.27 -5.99 15.68
CA MET A 6 -73.17 -6.30 16.60
C MET A 6 -71.86 -5.56 16.28
N MET A 7 -71.02 -5.48 17.31
CA MET A 7 -69.63 -5.05 17.24
C MET A 7 -68.69 -6.16 16.75
N LEU A 8 -67.74 -5.75 15.88
CA LEU A 8 -66.35 -6.25 15.64
C LEU A 8 -66.12 -7.55 14.82
N PRO A 9 -64.93 -7.73 14.18
CA PRO A 9 -63.89 -6.76 13.78
C PRO A 9 -63.41 -6.94 12.31
N ASN A 10 -62.78 -5.93 11.71
CA ASN A 10 -61.74 -6.23 10.72
C ASN A 10 -60.59 -5.22 10.84
N SER A 11 -59.49 -5.67 11.42
CA SER A 11 -58.23 -4.94 11.46
C SER A 11 -57.68 -4.80 10.05
N GLN A 12 -57.96 -3.67 9.39
CA GLN A 12 -57.16 -3.23 8.27
C GLN A 12 -55.81 -2.76 8.80
N LYS A 13 -54.88 -3.70 8.94
CA LYS A 13 -53.45 -3.39 9.05
C LYS A 13 -53.04 -2.76 7.73
N SER A 14 -52.99 -1.42 7.71
CA SER A 14 -52.41 -0.62 6.64
C SER A 14 -51.08 -1.24 6.24
N GLY A 15 -50.98 -1.65 4.97
CA GLY A 15 -49.77 -2.18 4.38
C GLY A 15 -48.63 -1.20 4.64
N GLN A 16 -47.66 -1.65 5.41
CA GLN A 16 -46.37 -0.99 5.57
C GLN A 16 -45.73 -0.96 4.18
N PRO A 17 -45.30 0.20 3.65
CA PRO A 17 -44.42 0.18 2.51
C PRO A 17 -43.12 -0.46 3.00
N THR A 18 -42.87 -1.71 2.62
CA THR A 18 -41.49 -2.19 2.51
C THR A 18 -40.93 -1.50 1.28
N SER A 19 -40.70 -0.19 1.40
CA SER A 19 -39.85 0.54 0.49
C SER A 19 -38.46 0.01 0.80
N GLY A 20 -38.13 -1.13 0.18
CA GLY A 20 -36.75 -1.56 0.08
C GLY A 20 -36.01 -0.36 -0.43
N SER A 21 -35.14 0.19 0.40
CA SER A 21 -34.15 1.15 -0.04
C SER A 21 -33.32 0.41 -1.08
N GLU A 22 -33.76 0.52 -2.33
CA GLU A 22 -32.94 0.27 -3.49
C GLU A 22 -31.73 1.17 -3.24
N TRP A 23 -30.62 0.53 -2.89
CA TRP A 23 -29.36 1.22 -2.74
C TRP A 23 -29.06 1.75 -4.13
N GLU A 24 -29.43 3.00 -4.38
CA GLU A 24 -28.89 3.78 -5.49
C GLU A 24 -27.40 3.91 -5.19
N GLY A 25 -26.65 2.88 -5.55
CA GLY A 25 -25.21 2.92 -5.57
C GLY A 25 -24.88 4.04 -6.54
N GLU A 26 -24.50 5.19 -6.01
CA GLU A 26 -23.92 6.27 -6.79
C GLU A 26 -22.85 5.61 -7.67
N THR A 27 -23.11 5.57 -8.97
CA THR A 27 -22.13 5.16 -9.98
C THR A 27 -21.11 6.29 -10.13
N SER A 28 -20.57 6.73 -8.99
CA SER A 28 -19.49 7.70 -8.94
C SER A 28 -18.27 7.02 -9.54
N MET A 29 -17.63 7.72 -10.48
CA MET A 29 -16.37 7.26 -11.03
C MET A 29 -15.41 6.91 -9.88
N PRO A 30 -14.67 5.79 -9.99
CA PRO A 30 -13.77 5.39 -8.93
C PRO A 30 -12.77 6.52 -8.65
N LYS A 31 -12.63 6.87 -7.37
CA LYS A 31 -11.66 7.89 -6.95
C LYS A 31 -10.25 7.40 -7.32
N LEU A 32 -9.55 8.20 -8.12
CA LEU A 32 -8.18 7.93 -8.50
C LEU A 32 -7.22 8.32 -7.38
N PHE A 33 -6.19 7.50 -7.15
CA PHE A 33 -5.11 7.83 -6.24
C PHE A 33 -4.20 8.88 -6.86
N SER A 34 -3.92 9.94 -6.08
CA SER A 34 -2.81 10.86 -6.32
C SER A 34 -1.46 10.24 -5.92
N GLN A 35 -0.36 10.92 -6.26
CA GLN A 35 0.98 10.46 -5.91
C GLN A 35 1.16 10.35 -4.39
N ASN A 36 0.68 11.34 -3.64
CA ASN A 36 0.75 11.37 -2.18
C ASN A 36 -0.06 10.23 -1.56
N GLU A 37 -1.30 10.01 -2.01
CA GLU A 37 -2.15 8.93 -1.48
C GLU A 37 -1.54 7.55 -1.77
N LEU A 38 -0.92 7.36 -2.93
CA LEU A 38 -0.19 6.12 -3.23
C LEU A 38 1.03 5.93 -2.33
N SER A 39 1.79 7.00 -2.07
CA SER A 39 2.95 6.97 -1.17
C SER A 39 2.54 6.71 0.28
N ASP A 40 1.47 7.35 0.75
CA ASP A 40 0.92 7.13 2.09
C ASP A 40 0.40 5.70 2.23
N LEU A 41 -0.35 5.19 1.24
CA LEU A 41 -0.81 3.80 1.23
C LEU A 41 0.36 2.80 1.30
N THR A 42 1.43 3.08 0.55
CA THR A 42 2.63 2.23 0.56
C THR A 42 3.29 2.18 1.94
N ARG A 43 3.35 3.33 2.62
CA ARG A 43 3.89 3.46 3.98
C ARG A 43 2.99 2.79 5.01
N ASP A 44 1.68 3.01 4.93
CA ASP A 44 0.71 2.43 5.88
C ASP A 44 0.67 0.89 5.82
N LEU A 45 0.99 0.32 4.65
CA LEU A 45 1.12 -1.12 4.45
C LEU A 45 2.52 -1.66 4.80
N ASN A 46 3.47 -0.81 5.19
CA ASN A 46 4.89 -1.13 5.39
C ASN A 46 5.44 -2.02 4.24
N SER A 47 5.16 -1.62 3.00
CA SER A 47 5.45 -2.43 1.83
C SER A 47 6.92 -2.36 1.45
N SER A 48 7.53 -3.52 1.21
CA SER A 48 8.86 -3.59 0.60
C SER A 48 8.88 -2.90 -0.75
N LYS A 49 10.02 -2.36 -1.18
CA LYS A 49 10.17 -1.65 -2.46
C LYS A 49 9.57 -2.41 -3.66
N LYS A 50 9.75 -3.74 -3.69
CA LYS A 50 9.18 -4.62 -4.71
C LYS A 50 7.66 -4.79 -4.56
N GLY A 51 7.18 -4.88 -3.32
CA GLY A 51 5.75 -4.86 -3.00
C GLY A 51 5.06 -3.57 -3.44
N SER A 52 5.70 -2.43 -3.19
CA SER A 52 5.21 -1.09 -3.58
C SER A 52 5.11 -0.95 -5.10
N GLU A 53 6.13 -1.40 -5.83
CA GLU A 53 6.11 -1.42 -7.30
C GLU A 53 4.98 -2.32 -7.83
N LEU A 54 4.83 -3.52 -7.26
CA LEU A 54 3.78 -4.45 -7.66
C LEU A 54 2.39 -3.85 -7.39
N LEU A 55 2.17 -3.29 -6.21
CA LEU A 55 0.91 -2.63 -5.82
C LEU A 55 0.56 -1.51 -6.80
N ALA A 56 1.50 -0.59 -7.05
CA ALA A 56 1.31 0.50 -7.99
C ALA A 56 0.99 0.00 -9.40
N SER A 57 1.67 -1.07 -9.84
CA SER A 57 1.40 -1.70 -11.15
C SER A 57 -0.01 -2.27 -11.22
N ARG A 58 -0.49 -2.94 -10.17
CA ARG A 58 -1.88 -3.45 -10.11
C ARG A 58 -2.92 -2.33 -10.11
N LEU A 59 -2.67 -1.25 -9.38
CA LEU A 59 -3.56 -0.09 -9.38
C LEU A 59 -3.61 0.59 -10.75
N LYS A 60 -2.47 0.64 -11.45
CA LYS A 60 -2.40 1.14 -12.84
C LYS A 60 -3.18 0.26 -13.80
N GLU A 61 -3.03 -1.07 -13.73
CA GLU A 61 -3.79 -2.03 -14.54
C GLU A 61 -5.31 -1.87 -14.36
N LYS A 62 -5.74 -1.44 -13.17
CA LYS A 62 -7.15 -1.21 -12.83
C LYS A 62 -7.64 0.22 -13.14
N ASN A 63 -6.81 1.07 -13.73
CA ASN A 63 -7.10 2.49 -13.97
C ASN A 63 -7.51 3.25 -12.69
N LEU A 64 -6.90 2.92 -11.55
CA LEU A 64 -7.16 3.56 -10.26
C LEU A 64 -6.13 4.64 -9.90
N LEU A 65 -5.15 4.91 -10.77
CA LEU A 65 -4.16 5.95 -10.55
C LEU A 65 -4.47 7.18 -11.40
N ALA A 66 -4.21 8.36 -10.85
CA ALA A 66 -4.27 9.59 -11.64
C ALA A 66 -3.19 9.57 -12.74
N PRO A 67 -3.42 10.17 -13.92
CA PRO A 67 -2.47 10.17 -15.04
C PRO A 67 -1.11 10.79 -14.72
N THR A 68 -1.05 11.63 -13.68
CA THR A 68 0.16 12.32 -13.22
C THR A 68 1.02 11.48 -12.27
N VAL A 69 0.57 10.29 -11.86
CA VAL A 69 1.29 9.42 -10.94
C VAL A 69 2.47 8.76 -11.64
N ILE A 70 3.65 8.86 -11.04
CA ILE A 70 4.87 8.25 -11.53
C ILE A 70 5.12 6.98 -10.72
N ILE A 71 5.19 5.85 -11.42
CA ILE A 71 5.60 4.58 -10.83
C ILE A 71 7.09 4.40 -11.10
N THR A 72 7.88 4.33 -10.04
CA THR A 72 9.29 3.98 -10.11
C THR A 72 9.46 2.48 -9.92
N THR A 73 10.32 1.87 -10.74
CA THR A 73 10.65 0.45 -10.61
C THR A 73 11.80 0.24 -9.63
N TYR A 74 11.73 -0.85 -8.87
CA TYR A 74 12.82 -1.25 -8.00
C TYR A 74 14.00 -1.75 -8.85
N ARG A 75 15.17 -1.17 -8.62
CA ARG A 75 16.41 -1.63 -9.27
C ARG A 75 17.06 -2.66 -8.36
N THR A 76 17.74 -3.63 -8.97
CA THR A 76 18.48 -4.70 -8.27
C THR A 76 19.99 -4.50 -8.36
N ARG A 77 20.47 -3.27 -8.59
CA ARG A 77 21.92 -3.02 -8.76
C ARG A 77 22.70 -3.26 -7.47
N GLU A 78 22.04 -3.12 -6.33
CA GLU A 78 22.56 -3.45 -5.01
C GLU A 78 22.66 -4.95 -4.75
N SER A 79 22.02 -5.82 -5.56
CA SER A 79 21.93 -7.26 -5.26
C SER A 79 23.29 -7.93 -5.16
N GLU A 80 24.24 -7.53 -6.00
CA GLU A 80 25.62 -8.04 -5.98
C GLU A 80 26.39 -7.56 -4.75
N LEU A 81 26.00 -6.42 -4.17
CA LEU A 81 26.64 -5.86 -2.98
C LEU A 81 26.05 -6.42 -1.68
N LEU A 82 24.84 -6.99 -1.71
CA LEU A 82 24.17 -7.55 -0.53
C LEU A 82 25.00 -8.64 0.16
N GLN A 83 25.86 -9.36 -0.58
CA GLN A 83 26.75 -10.37 0.00
C GLN A 83 27.74 -9.80 1.03
N PHE A 84 28.02 -8.49 0.97
CA PHE A 84 28.91 -7.81 1.92
C PHE A 84 28.20 -7.32 3.18
N PHE A 85 26.89 -7.52 3.29
CA PHE A 85 26.09 -7.09 4.44
C PHE A 85 25.52 -8.29 5.19
N CYS A 86 25.55 -8.22 6.52
CA CYS A 86 24.86 -9.14 7.41
C CYS A 86 23.82 -8.36 8.20
N GLU A 87 22.78 -9.09 8.58
CA GLU A 87 21.76 -8.63 9.50
C GLU A 87 21.86 -9.47 10.78
N ASN A 88 21.89 -8.79 11.92
CA ASN A 88 21.78 -9.42 13.23
C ASN A 88 20.74 -8.69 14.06
N GLU A 89 19.65 -9.38 14.37
CA GLU A 89 18.46 -8.85 15.05
C GLU A 89 17.90 -7.62 14.34
N GLU A 90 18.23 -6.41 14.80
CA GLU A 90 17.75 -5.13 14.26
C GLU A 90 18.87 -4.31 13.60
N LEU A 91 20.07 -4.88 13.49
CA LEU A 91 21.25 -4.19 12.98
C LEU A 91 21.75 -4.82 11.67
N VAL A 92 21.79 -4.02 10.62
CA VAL A 92 22.48 -4.36 9.37
C VAL A 92 23.87 -3.73 9.39
N TYR A 93 24.91 -4.53 9.17
CA TYR A 93 26.30 -4.08 9.14
C TYR A 93 27.06 -4.70 7.96
N CYS A 94 28.12 -4.01 7.53
CA CYS A 94 29.01 -4.52 6.48
C CYS A 94 30.04 -5.48 7.09
N ASN A 95 30.15 -6.69 6.54
CA ASN A 95 31.08 -7.72 7.01
C ASN A 95 32.50 -7.53 6.47
N ASP A 96 32.63 -6.97 5.27
CA ASP A 96 33.90 -6.87 4.57
C ASP A 96 33.96 -5.58 3.73
N ILE A 97 34.34 -4.49 4.41
CA ILE A 97 34.42 -3.15 3.82
C ILE A 97 35.49 -3.08 2.73
N ALA A 98 36.61 -3.79 2.94
CA ALA A 98 37.72 -3.80 1.99
C ALA A 98 37.26 -4.39 0.66
N LYS A 99 36.68 -5.60 0.67
CA LYS A 99 36.17 -6.24 -0.55
C LYS A 99 35.02 -5.46 -1.19
N LEU A 100 34.12 -4.91 -0.38
CA LEU A 100 33.04 -4.05 -0.90
C LEU A 100 33.61 -2.88 -1.73
N LEU A 101 34.63 -2.20 -1.23
CA LEU A 101 35.25 -1.07 -1.93
C LEU A 101 36.03 -1.51 -3.18
N LEU A 102 36.76 -2.62 -3.09
CA LEU A 102 37.44 -3.23 -4.22
C LEU A 102 36.45 -3.59 -5.35
N ASP A 103 35.34 -4.25 -5.02
CA ASP A 103 34.29 -4.62 -5.98
C ASP A 103 33.56 -3.40 -6.56
N MET A 104 33.48 -2.28 -5.82
CA MET A 104 32.97 -1.01 -6.35
C MET A 104 33.98 -0.27 -7.25
N GLY A 105 35.19 -0.82 -7.45
CA GLY A 105 36.21 -0.29 -8.36
C GLY A 105 37.30 0.53 -7.68
N LEU A 106 37.46 0.46 -6.36
CA LEU A 106 38.57 1.08 -5.65
C LEU A 106 39.82 0.18 -5.77
N GLU A 107 40.97 0.73 -6.20
CA GLU A 107 42.19 -0.07 -6.40
C GLU A 107 42.82 -0.56 -5.09
N GLU A 108 42.77 0.25 -4.02
CA GLU A 108 43.32 -0.10 -2.71
C GLU A 108 42.45 0.49 -1.58
N TYR A 109 42.12 -0.36 -0.60
CA TYR A 109 41.41 0.06 0.60
C TYR A 109 42.38 0.63 1.64
N ASN A 110 42.23 1.92 1.97
CA ASN A 110 42.93 2.55 3.09
C ASN A 110 41.97 2.79 4.26
N PRO A 111 42.17 2.12 5.42
CA PRO A 111 41.29 2.23 6.59
C PRO A 111 41.25 3.62 7.25
N THR A 112 42.16 4.52 6.89
CA THR A 112 42.27 5.88 7.45
C THR A 112 41.51 6.92 6.59
N GLU A 113 41.28 6.62 5.31
CA GLU A 113 40.74 7.55 4.31
C GLU A 113 39.27 7.26 3.93
N TRP A 114 38.76 6.06 4.21
CA TRP A 114 37.39 5.70 3.85
C TRP A 114 36.36 6.29 4.84
N ARG A 115 35.22 6.71 4.29
CA ARG A 115 34.01 7.07 5.06
C ARG A 115 32.81 6.41 4.38
N LEU A 116 32.26 5.33 4.97
CA LEU A 116 30.95 4.82 4.54
C LEU A 116 29.85 5.68 5.13
N LEU A 117 29.02 6.26 4.28
CA LEU A 117 27.71 6.78 4.70
C LEU A 117 26.71 5.63 4.63
N LEU A 118 26.48 4.96 5.75
CA LEU A 118 25.34 4.06 5.90
C LEU A 118 24.08 4.92 6.06
N ILE A 119 23.32 5.10 4.98
CA ILE A 119 21.94 5.58 5.10
C ILE A 119 21.13 4.40 5.62
N VAL A 120 20.87 4.39 6.93
CA VAL A 120 19.87 3.49 7.51
C VAL A 120 18.52 3.92 6.95
N VAL A 121 18.08 3.27 5.87
CA VAL A 121 16.68 3.31 5.47
C VAL A 121 15.98 2.37 6.44
N LYS A 122 15.52 2.90 7.59
CA LYS A 122 14.49 2.19 8.34
C LYS A 122 13.29 2.10 7.42
N GLU A 123 12.97 0.90 6.94
CA GLU A 123 11.59 0.62 6.55
C GLU A 123 10.74 0.88 7.80
N VAL A 124 9.90 1.90 7.70
CA VAL A 124 8.86 2.26 8.66
C VAL A 124 7.53 1.93 8.02
#